data_AF-A0A968XJF1-F1
#
_entry.id   AF-A0A968XJF1-F1
#
_cell.length_a   1.000
_cell.length_b   1.000
_cell.length_c   1.000
_cell.angle_alpha   90.00
_cell.angle_beta   90.00
_cell.angle_gamma   90.00
#
_symmetry.space_group_name_H-M   'P 1'
#
loop_
_entity.id
_entity.type
_entity.pdbx_description
1 polymer ?
#
loop_
_entity_poly.entity_id
_entity_poly.type
_entity_poly.pdbx_seq_one_letter_code
_entity_poly.pdbx_strand_id
1 'polypeptide(L)'
;MFRLRGKKAREGSGMGSVLHQVDRPSYGEIYLALSVAFLFFRLEGQAVLYVLPLLVVTLSDTASALVGTAYGRMRFAVPDGTKSVEGVIAFFVVTWICAMILLLLMSDTPRINVIILSFLIAAFCATLEADSWRGLDNLLVPVGAHLLLERHLYTDPVILLGIAALFSAALIITVNCAKFIGLTRHAARSYAIMLFLLVTFTHGMNAVLPAAAIVAHIYVRRNNPGLSRTPELDFLAAGTACGLIWLLVGEAFGQTTITFFNLSFAGAAMIFVTLAARRDGAKMAARIALLPVGIILFGLCALIAHFTPARAFWYGAAIPPIAVSLALCITAAFTGRIGLAAGAVPKPLPSLSSFPPCYWRRTEYYYE
;
A
#
# COMPACT_ATOMS: atom_id res chain seq x y z
N MET A 1 2.93 -33.57 -59.72
CA MET A 1 4.31 -33.95 -59.39
C MET A 1 4.52 -33.73 -57.89
N PHE A 2 4.47 -34.81 -57.12
CA PHE A 2 4.64 -34.82 -55.65
C PHE A 2 6.08 -34.41 -55.29
N ARG A 3 6.26 -33.52 -54.29
CA ARG A 3 7.57 -33.27 -53.67
C ARG A 3 7.45 -33.32 -52.16
N LEU A 4 7.83 -34.48 -51.61
CA LEU A 4 7.99 -34.75 -50.18
C LEU A 4 9.08 -33.84 -49.61
N ARG A 5 8.77 -33.09 -48.54
CA ARG A 5 9.77 -32.34 -47.76
C ARG A 5 9.91 -33.02 -46.39
N GLY A 6 11.10 -33.55 -46.15
CA GLY A 6 11.42 -34.45 -45.04
C GLY A 6 11.21 -33.84 -43.64
N LYS A 7 10.78 -34.72 -42.72
CA LYS A 7 10.84 -34.51 -41.27
C LYS A 7 12.30 -34.32 -40.85
N LYS A 8 12.63 -33.17 -40.24
CA LYS A 8 13.77 -33.05 -39.34
C LYS A 8 13.28 -33.30 -37.92
N ALA A 9 13.89 -34.30 -37.26
CA ALA A 9 13.68 -34.63 -35.87
C ALA A 9 14.00 -33.43 -34.98
N ARG A 10 13.10 -33.12 -34.03
CA ARG A 10 13.38 -32.19 -32.94
C ARG A 10 14.08 -32.98 -31.83
N GLU A 11 15.37 -32.75 -31.68
CA GLU A 11 16.15 -33.23 -30.54
C GLU A 11 15.81 -32.39 -29.29
N GLY A 12 15.36 -33.10 -28.24
CA GLY A 12 15.66 -32.83 -26.84
C GLY A 12 15.31 -31.46 -26.26
N SER A 13 14.06 -31.28 -25.83
CA SER A 13 13.70 -30.32 -24.78
C SER A 13 14.30 -30.77 -23.44
N GLY A 14 15.51 -30.32 -23.14
CA GLY A 14 16.16 -30.54 -21.85
C GLY A 14 15.48 -29.77 -20.72
N MET A 15 15.26 -30.45 -19.60
CA MET A 15 14.75 -29.93 -18.32
C MET A 15 15.51 -28.70 -17.78
N GLY A 16 16.73 -28.44 -18.27
CA GLY A 16 17.51 -27.24 -17.95
C GLY A 16 17.01 -25.93 -18.57
N SER A 17 16.18 -25.99 -19.62
CA SER A 17 15.57 -24.80 -20.24
C SER A 17 14.41 -24.22 -19.42
N VAL A 18 13.85 -24.99 -18.49
CA VAL A 18 12.81 -24.56 -17.54
C VAL A 18 13.45 -23.93 -16.28
N LEU A 19 14.69 -24.31 -15.96
CA LEU A 19 15.45 -23.78 -14.81
C LEU A 19 16.20 -22.47 -15.11
N HIS A 20 16.39 -22.11 -16.39
CA HIS A 20 17.00 -20.84 -16.79
C HIS A 20 16.00 -19.76 -17.21
N GLN A 21 14.71 -20.02 -17.02
CA GLN A 21 13.64 -19.02 -17.12
C GLN A 21 13.25 -18.51 -15.73
N VAL A 22 14.25 -18.32 -14.85
CA VAL A 22 14.06 -17.52 -13.64
C VAL A 22 14.01 -16.07 -14.10
N ASP A 23 12.84 -15.70 -14.60
CA ASP A 23 12.40 -14.33 -14.73
C ASP A 23 12.74 -13.59 -13.43
N ARG A 24 13.16 -12.33 -13.56
CA ARG A 24 13.49 -11.46 -12.43
C ARG A 24 12.42 -11.61 -11.34
N PRO A 25 12.79 -11.74 -10.04
CA PRO A 25 11.81 -11.89 -8.98
C PRO A 25 10.76 -10.80 -9.12
N SER A 26 9.51 -11.23 -9.29
CA SER A 26 8.39 -10.30 -9.35
C SER A 26 8.31 -9.58 -8.00
N TYR A 27 8.00 -8.28 -7.99
CA TYR A 27 7.79 -7.52 -6.75
C TYR A 27 6.82 -8.24 -5.80
N GLY A 28 5.85 -8.98 -6.35
CA GLY A 28 4.90 -9.81 -5.59
C GLY A 28 5.55 -10.90 -4.73
N GLU A 29 6.62 -11.54 -5.19
CA GLU A 29 7.32 -12.59 -4.42
C GLU A 29 8.01 -12.01 -3.18
N ILE A 30 8.61 -10.83 -3.33
CA ILE A 30 9.23 -10.09 -2.23
C ILE A 30 8.16 -9.64 -1.22
N TYR A 31 7.01 -9.15 -1.72
CA TYR A 31 5.87 -8.76 -0.90
C TYR A 31 5.27 -9.93 -0.13
N LEU A 32 5.16 -11.11 -0.75
CA LEU A 32 4.72 -12.32 -0.07
C LEU A 32 5.72 -12.78 1.00
N ALA A 33 7.02 -12.79 0.70
CA ALA A 33 8.04 -13.17 1.68
C ALA A 33 8.03 -12.22 2.90
N LEU A 34 7.86 -10.93 2.67
CA LEU A 34 7.75 -9.92 3.74
C LEU A 34 6.48 -10.13 4.59
N SER A 35 5.34 -10.44 3.97
CA SER A 35 4.11 -10.69 4.73
C SER A 35 4.20 -11.97 5.55
N VAL A 36 4.74 -13.07 5.01
CA VAL A 36 4.97 -14.31 5.75
C VAL A 36 5.88 -14.07 6.96
N ALA A 37 6.96 -13.31 6.78
CA ALA A 37 7.86 -12.94 7.87
C ALA A 37 7.13 -12.13 8.96
N PHE A 38 6.36 -11.11 8.56
CA PHE A 38 5.54 -10.31 9.49
C PHE A 38 4.57 -11.20 10.28
N LEU A 39 3.82 -12.07 9.61
CA LEU A 39 2.86 -12.97 10.26
C LEU A 39 3.55 -13.92 11.23
N PHE A 40 4.73 -14.43 10.88
CA PHE A 40 5.48 -15.35 11.75
C PHE A 40 5.90 -14.70 13.07
N PHE A 41 6.38 -13.45 13.01
CA PHE A 41 6.74 -12.70 14.22
C PHE A 41 5.53 -12.35 15.09
N ARG A 42 4.34 -12.21 14.50
CA ARG A 42 3.09 -11.85 15.19
C ARG A 42 2.21 -13.06 15.54
N LEU A 43 2.79 -14.27 15.56
CA LEU A 43 2.05 -15.50 15.86
C LEU A 43 1.47 -15.50 17.30
N GLU A 44 2.09 -14.79 18.25
CA GLU A 44 1.64 -14.53 19.64
C GLU A 44 0.94 -15.71 20.37
N GLY A 45 1.29 -16.96 20.04
CA GLY A 45 0.66 -18.17 20.57
C GLY A 45 -0.75 -18.49 20.03
N GLN A 46 -1.30 -17.67 19.13
CA GLN A 46 -2.60 -17.89 18.50
C GLN A 46 -2.44 -18.26 17.03
N ALA A 47 -2.49 -19.56 16.75
CA ALA A 47 -2.27 -20.08 15.39
C ALA A 47 -3.22 -19.48 14.33
N VAL A 48 -4.44 -19.09 14.73
CA VAL A 48 -5.42 -18.46 13.82
C VAL A 48 -4.90 -17.14 13.22
N LEU A 49 -4.06 -16.39 13.95
CA LEU A 49 -3.47 -15.12 13.50
C LEU A 49 -2.47 -15.28 12.35
N TYR A 50 -1.94 -16.48 12.15
CA TYR A 50 -1.00 -16.81 11.09
C TYR A 50 -1.67 -17.60 9.97
N VAL A 51 -2.44 -18.64 10.33
CA VAL A 51 -3.03 -19.57 9.36
C VAL A 51 -4.11 -18.89 8.53
N LEU A 52 -4.98 -18.06 9.13
CA LEU A 52 -6.04 -17.41 8.36
C LEU A 52 -5.47 -16.46 7.30
N PRO A 53 -4.61 -15.48 7.62
CA PRO A 53 -4.04 -14.58 6.60
C PRO A 53 -3.30 -15.30 5.47
N LEU A 54 -2.58 -16.39 5.79
CA LEU A 54 -1.90 -17.21 4.77
C LEU A 54 -2.87 -17.97 3.88
N LEU A 55 -3.94 -18.55 4.42
CA LEU A 55 -4.97 -19.18 3.60
C LEU A 55 -5.70 -18.17 2.72
N VAL A 56 -5.91 -16.94 3.20
CA VAL A 56 -6.52 -15.90 2.39
C VAL A 56 -5.65 -15.57 1.17
N VAL A 57 -4.37 -15.25 1.37
CA VAL A 57 -3.47 -14.90 0.24
C VAL A 57 -3.20 -16.07 -0.70
N THR A 58 -3.29 -17.32 -0.24
CA THR A 58 -3.06 -18.49 -1.10
C THR A 58 -4.33 -19.04 -1.74
N LEU A 59 -5.34 -19.40 -0.95
CA LEU A 59 -6.55 -20.06 -1.45
C LEU A 59 -7.54 -19.08 -2.08
N SER A 60 -7.72 -17.90 -1.48
CA SER A 60 -8.70 -16.93 -2.00
C SER A 60 -8.17 -16.25 -3.27
N ASP A 61 -6.86 -15.99 -3.34
CA ASP A 61 -6.24 -15.44 -4.54
C ASP A 61 -6.26 -16.43 -5.71
N THR A 62 -5.92 -17.70 -5.46
CA THR A 62 -6.03 -18.76 -6.49
C THR A 62 -7.47 -18.96 -6.96
N ALA A 63 -8.46 -18.89 -6.06
CA ALA A 63 -9.87 -18.94 -6.42
C ALA A 63 -10.31 -17.73 -7.26
N SER A 64 -9.86 -16.53 -6.89
CA SER A 64 -10.09 -15.29 -7.66
C SER A 64 -9.55 -15.39 -9.08
N ALA A 65 -8.30 -15.88 -9.23
CA ALA A 65 -7.66 -16.06 -10.52
C ALA A 65 -8.37 -17.12 -11.38
N LEU A 66 -8.74 -18.28 -10.79
CA LEU A 66 -9.42 -19.35 -11.50
C LEU A 66 -10.81 -18.92 -11.97
N VAL A 67 -11.61 -18.33 -11.08
CA VAL A 67 -12.97 -17.87 -11.43
C VAL A 67 -12.91 -16.68 -12.37
N GLY A 68 -12.00 -15.74 -12.15
CA GLY A 68 -11.85 -14.56 -13.00
C GLY A 68 -11.39 -14.88 -14.42
N THR A 69 -10.56 -15.92 -14.60
CA THR A 69 -10.14 -16.38 -15.93
C THR A 69 -11.21 -17.22 -16.62
N ALA A 70 -11.87 -18.13 -15.90
CA ALA A 70 -12.88 -19.02 -16.47
C ALA A 70 -14.25 -18.35 -16.71
N TYR A 71 -14.68 -17.47 -15.80
CA TYR A 71 -16.04 -16.92 -15.76
C TYR A 71 -16.10 -15.38 -15.77
N GLY A 72 -14.96 -14.69 -15.81
CA GLY A 72 -14.90 -13.23 -15.70
C GLY A 72 -15.51 -12.51 -16.90
N ARG A 73 -16.77 -12.07 -16.78
CA ARG A 73 -17.52 -11.28 -17.79
C ARG A 73 -17.42 -9.79 -17.48
N MET A 74 -17.58 -9.41 -16.21
CA MET A 74 -17.52 -8.01 -15.78
C MET A 74 -16.11 -7.63 -15.36
N ARG A 75 -15.31 -7.15 -16.32
CA ARG A 75 -13.91 -6.76 -16.09
C ARG A 75 -13.77 -5.26 -15.84
N PHE A 76 -12.84 -4.89 -14.98
CA PHE A 76 -12.45 -3.51 -14.73
C PHE A 76 -10.93 -3.36 -14.82
N ALA A 77 -10.49 -2.19 -15.29
CA ALA A 77 -9.07 -1.89 -15.44
C ALA A 77 -8.42 -1.58 -14.09
N VAL A 78 -7.26 -2.17 -13.87
CA VAL A 78 -6.31 -1.82 -12.81
C VAL A 78 -4.99 -1.38 -13.47
N PRO A 79 -4.11 -0.64 -12.79
CA PRO A 79 -2.90 -0.07 -13.40
C PRO A 79 -2.03 -1.07 -14.17
N ASP A 80 -1.95 -2.32 -13.69
CA ASP A 80 -1.11 -3.37 -14.28
C ASP A 80 -1.92 -4.46 -15.02
N GLY A 81 -3.21 -4.23 -15.33
CA GLY A 81 -4.01 -5.21 -16.06
C GLY A 81 -5.52 -5.07 -15.89
N THR A 82 -6.22 -6.20 -15.88
CA THR A 82 -7.67 -6.24 -15.70
C THR A 82 -8.04 -7.24 -14.60
N LYS A 83 -8.86 -6.82 -13.64
CA LYS A 83 -9.50 -7.72 -12.66
C LYS A 83 -10.97 -7.91 -13.04
N SER A 84 -11.62 -8.94 -12.47
CA SER A 84 -13.03 -9.24 -12.75
C SER A 84 -13.85 -9.18 -11.46
N VAL A 85 -15.11 -8.75 -11.58
CA VAL A 85 -16.04 -8.72 -10.45
C VAL A 85 -16.29 -10.15 -9.96
N GLU A 86 -16.39 -11.13 -10.86
CA GLU A 86 -16.57 -12.54 -10.53
C GLU A 86 -15.39 -13.10 -9.72
N GLY A 87 -14.15 -12.73 -10.07
CA GLY A 87 -12.96 -13.07 -9.29
C GLY A 87 -12.99 -12.48 -7.88
N VAL A 88 -13.34 -11.20 -7.74
CA VAL A 88 -13.48 -10.55 -6.41
C VAL A 88 -14.58 -11.20 -5.56
N ILE A 89 -15.70 -11.61 -6.18
CA ILE A 89 -16.76 -12.35 -5.48
C ILE A 89 -16.26 -13.73 -5.03
N ALA A 90 -15.53 -14.45 -5.88
CA ALA A 90 -14.93 -15.73 -5.52
C ALA A 90 -13.93 -15.58 -4.36
N PHE A 91 -13.06 -14.57 -4.42
CA PHE A 91 -12.14 -14.21 -3.35
C PHE A 91 -12.89 -14.00 -2.03
N PHE A 92 -13.95 -13.17 -2.06
CA PHE A 92 -14.78 -12.87 -0.90
C PHE A 92 -15.41 -14.13 -0.30
N VAL A 93 -16.06 -14.96 -1.12
CA VAL A 93 -16.75 -16.17 -0.64
C VAL A 93 -15.78 -17.16 -0.03
N VAL A 94 -14.64 -17.40 -0.69
CA VAL A 94 -13.61 -18.32 -0.19
C VAL A 94 -13.00 -17.78 1.11
N THR A 95 -12.66 -16.49 1.17
CA THR A 95 -12.16 -15.85 2.39
C THR A 95 -13.16 -16.00 3.52
N TRP A 96 -14.46 -15.75 3.26
CA TRP A 96 -15.50 -15.82 4.28
C TRP A 96 -15.65 -17.24 4.84
N ILE A 97 -15.68 -18.25 3.98
CA ILE A 97 -15.76 -19.66 4.38
C ILE A 97 -14.51 -20.05 5.20
N CYS A 98 -13.31 -19.71 4.73
CA CYS A 98 -12.07 -19.99 5.45
C CYS A 98 -12.03 -19.31 6.81
N ALA A 99 -12.37 -18.02 6.88
CA ALA A 99 -12.42 -17.28 8.14
C ALA A 99 -13.42 -17.90 9.12
N MET A 100 -14.62 -18.27 8.65
CA MET A 100 -15.63 -18.88 9.51
C MET A 100 -15.19 -20.25 10.04
N ILE A 101 -14.60 -21.10 9.18
CA ILE A 101 -14.10 -22.42 9.59
C ILE A 101 -12.96 -22.27 10.60
N LEU A 102 -11.95 -21.45 10.31
CA LEU A 102 -10.78 -21.31 11.17
C LEU A 102 -11.12 -20.66 12.51
N LEU A 103 -11.98 -19.65 12.52
CA LEU A 103 -12.42 -19.03 13.78
C LEU A 103 -13.24 -20.01 14.64
N LEU A 104 -14.04 -20.91 14.05
CA LEU A 104 -14.77 -21.93 14.83
C LEU A 104 -13.86 -23.05 15.37
N LEU A 105 -12.77 -23.38 14.66
CA LEU A 105 -11.91 -24.51 15.01
C LEU A 105 -10.66 -24.12 15.81
N MET A 106 -10.21 -22.87 15.70
CA MET A 106 -8.91 -22.42 16.21
C MET A 106 -9.01 -21.24 17.18
N SER A 107 -10.21 -20.75 17.51
CA SER A 107 -10.41 -19.74 18.56
C SER A 107 -11.63 -20.01 19.42
N ASP A 108 -11.64 -19.47 20.63
CA ASP A 108 -12.77 -19.54 21.57
C ASP A 108 -13.77 -18.38 21.37
N THR A 109 -13.77 -17.78 20.18
CA THR A 109 -14.58 -16.59 19.87
C THR A 109 -16.07 -16.95 19.85
N PRO A 110 -16.97 -16.12 20.44
CA PRO A 110 -18.40 -16.37 20.40
C PRO A 110 -18.93 -16.52 18.96
N ARG A 111 -19.89 -17.42 18.74
CA ARG A 111 -20.43 -17.73 17.39
C ARG A 111 -20.92 -16.49 16.63
N ILE A 112 -21.54 -15.55 17.33
CA ILE A 112 -22.02 -14.29 16.73
C ILE A 112 -20.84 -13.43 16.22
N ASN A 113 -19.75 -13.37 16.99
CA ASN A 113 -18.54 -12.67 16.60
C ASN A 113 -17.90 -13.33 15.39
N VAL A 114 -17.90 -14.67 15.32
CA VAL A 114 -17.36 -15.40 14.17
C VAL A 114 -18.07 -14.97 12.88
N ILE A 115 -19.39 -14.89 12.87
CA ILE A 115 -20.16 -14.49 11.69
C ILE A 115 -19.80 -13.07 11.25
N ILE A 116 -19.82 -12.12 12.19
CA ILE A 116 -19.58 -10.71 11.87
C ILE A 116 -18.11 -10.48 11.46
N LEU A 117 -17.16 -11.05 12.21
CA LEU A 117 -15.73 -10.87 11.98
C LEU A 117 -15.29 -11.54 10.68
N SER A 118 -15.74 -12.76 10.40
CA SER A 118 -15.41 -13.45 9.14
C SER A 118 -15.95 -12.70 7.93
N PHE A 119 -17.16 -12.15 8.01
CA PHE A 119 -17.73 -11.33 6.94
C PHE A 119 -16.95 -10.02 6.75
N LEU A 120 -16.60 -9.34 7.85
CA LEU A 120 -15.80 -8.11 7.81
C LEU A 120 -14.41 -8.36 7.20
N ILE A 121 -13.71 -9.42 7.63
CA ILE A 121 -12.41 -9.82 7.07
C ILE A 121 -12.56 -10.11 5.57
N ALA A 122 -13.56 -10.88 5.17
CA ALA A 122 -13.79 -11.19 3.76
C ALA A 122 -14.06 -9.94 2.92
N ALA A 123 -14.93 -9.03 3.38
CA ALA A 123 -15.23 -7.79 2.68
C ALA A 123 -13.98 -6.91 2.56
N PHE A 124 -13.25 -6.78 3.66
CA PHE A 124 -12.03 -6.00 3.72
C PHE A 124 -10.94 -6.56 2.79
N CYS A 125 -10.61 -7.85 2.88
CA CYS A 125 -9.60 -8.47 2.03
C CYS A 125 -10.00 -8.48 0.56
N ALA A 126 -11.27 -8.69 0.22
CA ALA A 126 -11.75 -8.61 -1.15
C ALA A 126 -11.62 -7.18 -1.73
N THR A 127 -11.82 -6.13 -0.91
CA THR A 127 -11.58 -4.75 -1.35
C THR A 127 -10.10 -4.45 -1.54
N LEU A 128 -9.22 -4.95 -0.67
CA LEU A 128 -7.78 -4.86 -0.85
C LEU A 128 -7.34 -5.56 -2.13
N GLU A 129 -7.86 -6.76 -2.38
CA GLU A 129 -7.59 -7.51 -3.60
C GLU A 129 -8.05 -6.71 -4.83
N ALA A 130 -9.28 -6.18 -4.82
CA ALA A 130 -9.80 -5.38 -5.92
C ALA A 130 -9.02 -4.08 -6.19
N ASP A 131 -8.40 -3.49 -5.15
CA ASP A 131 -7.69 -2.21 -5.22
C ASP A 131 -6.16 -2.32 -5.22
N SER A 132 -5.59 -3.52 -5.16
CA SER A 132 -4.15 -3.70 -5.19
C SER A 132 -3.60 -3.72 -6.63
N TRP A 133 -2.37 -3.23 -6.77
CA TRP A 133 -1.60 -3.20 -8.02
C TRP A 133 -0.14 -3.59 -7.73
N ARG A 134 0.63 -3.95 -8.75
CA ARG A 134 2.04 -4.39 -8.67
C ARG A 134 2.33 -5.52 -7.67
N GLY A 135 1.34 -6.39 -7.40
CA GLY A 135 1.49 -7.47 -6.43
C GLY A 135 1.43 -7.01 -4.97
N LEU A 136 1.00 -5.77 -4.69
CA LEU A 136 0.82 -5.25 -3.32
C LEU A 136 -0.22 -6.04 -2.52
N ASP A 137 -1.14 -6.72 -3.18
CA ASP A 137 -2.11 -7.65 -2.57
C ASP A 137 -1.38 -8.73 -1.76
N ASN A 138 -0.27 -9.27 -2.27
CA ASN A 138 0.56 -10.27 -1.56
C ASN A 138 1.16 -9.80 -0.23
N LEU A 139 1.16 -8.48 0.02
CA LEU A 139 1.56 -7.89 1.30
C LEU A 139 0.35 -7.37 2.10
N LEU A 140 -0.51 -6.58 1.46
CA LEU A 140 -1.58 -5.86 2.15
C LEU A 140 -2.73 -6.77 2.58
N VAL A 141 -3.08 -7.77 1.78
CA VAL A 141 -4.14 -8.73 2.14
C VAL A 141 -3.76 -9.51 3.41
N PRO A 142 -2.60 -10.21 3.48
CA PRO A 142 -2.24 -10.95 4.68
C PRO A 142 -1.99 -10.04 5.89
N VAL A 143 -1.25 -8.94 5.74
CA VAL A 143 -0.99 -8.01 6.85
C VAL A 143 -2.31 -7.39 7.34
N GLY A 144 -3.16 -6.92 6.43
CA GLY A 144 -4.45 -6.32 6.77
C GLY A 144 -5.41 -7.32 7.43
N ALA A 145 -5.48 -8.56 6.94
CA ALA A 145 -6.27 -9.63 7.56
C ALA A 145 -5.80 -9.90 8.99
N HIS A 146 -4.48 -9.98 9.20
CA HIS A 146 -3.90 -10.18 10.52
C HIS A 146 -4.24 -9.04 11.49
N LEU A 147 -3.98 -7.78 11.10
CA LEU A 147 -4.21 -6.62 11.96
C LEU A 147 -5.69 -6.50 12.36
N LEU A 148 -6.60 -6.76 11.41
CA LEU A 148 -8.04 -6.72 11.65
C LEU A 148 -8.49 -7.86 12.56
N LEU A 149 -7.97 -9.06 12.35
CA LEU A 149 -8.26 -10.24 13.15
C LEU A 149 -7.76 -10.07 14.60
N GLU A 150 -6.48 -9.76 14.76
CA GLU A 150 -5.82 -9.58 16.07
C GLU A 150 -6.56 -8.52 16.92
N ARG A 151 -6.89 -7.38 16.30
CA ARG A 151 -7.55 -6.28 17.00
C ARG A 151 -8.98 -6.61 17.43
N HIS A 152 -9.68 -7.47 16.69
CA HIS A 152 -11.12 -7.68 16.86
C HIS A 152 -11.57 -9.08 17.28
N LEU A 153 -10.63 -10.00 17.50
CA LEU A 153 -10.94 -11.39 17.83
C LEU A 153 -11.90 -11.54 19.03
N TYR A 154 -11.78 -10.64 20.01
CA TYR A 154 -12.58 -10.64 21.24
C TYR A 154 -13.37 -9.34 21.47
N THR A 155 -13.57 -8.54 20.42
CA THR A 155 -14.39 -7.30 20.53
C THR A 155 -15.86 -7.64 20.75
N ASP A 156 -16.56 -6.84 21.56
CA ASP A 156 -18.01 -7.00 21.75
C ASP A 156 -18.77 -6.96 20.40
N PRO A 157 -19.76 -7.85 20.17
CA PRO A 157 -20.45 -7.95 18.89
C PRO A 157 -21.15 -6.65 18.44
N VAL A 158 -21.64 -5.80 19.36
CA VAL A 158 -22.25 -4.52 19.02
C VAL A 158 -21.21 -3.55 18.47
N ILE A 159 -20.05 -3.49 19.12
CA ILE A 159 -18.92 -2.67 18.66
C ILE A 159 -18.43 -3.19 17.31
N LEU A 160 -18.32 -4.51 17.14
CA LEU A 160 -17.88 -5.13 15.89
C LEU A 160 -18.85 -4.84 14.73
N LEU A 161 -20.16 -4.87 14.97
CA LEU A 161 -21.16 -4.41 14.00
C LEU A 161 -20.98 -2.93 13.66
N GLY A 162 -20.68 -2.09 14.65
CA GLY A 162 -20.36 -0.69 14.46
C GLY A 162 -19.14 -0.48 13.55
N ILE A 163 -18.11 -1.31 13.70
CA ILE A 163 -16.90 -1.27 12.86
C ILE A 163 -17.21 -1.73 11.44
N ALA A 164 -17.99 -2.79 11.27
CA ALA A 164 -18.43 -3.25 9.95
C ALA A 164 -19.32 -2.21 9.23
N ALA A 165 -20.20 -1.55 9.98
CA ALA A 165 -21.00 -0.43 9.48
C ALA A 165 -20.13 0.77 9.10
N LEU A 166 -19.14 1.11 9.92
CA LEU A 166 -18.18 2.18 9.64
C LEU A 166 -17.39 1.89 8.36
N PHE A 167 -16.89 0.66 8.19
CA PHE A 167 -16.18 0.26 6.98
C PHE A 167 -17.06 0.42 5.73
N SER A 168 -18.28 -0.11 5.79
CA SER A 168 -19.25 -0.04 4.70
C SER A 168 -19.62 1.41 4.37
N ALA A 169 -19.90 2.22 5.38
CA ALA A 169 -20.19 3.64 5.23
C ALA A 169 -19.01 4.40 4.62
N ALA A 170 -17.78 4.14 5.07
CA ALA A 170 -16.57 4.77 4.53
C ALA A 170 -16.40 4.48 3.03
N LEU A 171 -16.62 3.24 2.60
CA LEU A 171 -16.57 2.89 1.17
C LEU A 171 -17.68 3.57 0.37
N ILE A 172 -18.92 3.54 0.86
CA ILE A 172 -20.07 4.15 0.19
C ILE A 172 -19.87 5.67 0.06
N ILE A 173 -19.51 6.34 1.15
CA ILE A 173 -19.30 7.79 1.17
C ILE A 173 -18.18 8.17 0.22
N THR A 174 -17.01 7.53 0.31
CA THR A 174 -15.86 7.91 -0.52
C THR A 174 -16.10 7.65 -2.01
N VAL A 175 -16.77 6.56 -2.40
CA VAL A 175 -17.11 6.28 -3.81
C VAL A 175 -18.11 7.30 -4.37
N ASN A 176 -19.10 7.70 -3.58
CA ASN A 176 -20.10 8.69 -4.00
C ASN A 176 -19.52 10.12 -4.02
N CYS A 177 -18.62 10.45 -3.08
CA CYS A 177 -17.94 11.73 -3.02
C CYS A 177 -16.75 11.86 -3.99
N ALA A 178 -16.23 10.74 -4.52
CA ALA A 178 -15.01 10.71 -5.34
C ALA A 178 -15.03 11.72 -6.49
N LYS A 179 -16.15 11.80 -7.23
CA LYS A 179 -16.30 12.70 -8.37
C LYS A 179 -16.26 14.18 -7.96
N PHE A 180 -16.88 14.54 -6.84
CA PHE A 180 -16.89 15.92 -6.33
C PHE A 180 -15.50 16.38 -5.88
N ILE A 181 -14.70 15.44 -5.38
CA ILE A 181 -13.33 15.69 -4.92
C ILE A 181 -12.31 15.57 -6.07
N GLY A 182 -12.72 15.09 -7.25
CA GLY A 182 -11.87 14.94 -8.43
C GLY A 182 -10.92 13.74 -8.36
N LEU A 183 -11.30 12.72 -7.59
CA LEU A 183 -10.61 11.44 -7.47
C LEU A 183 -11.24 10.38 -8.37
N THR A 184 -10.44 9.39 -8.78
CA THR A 184 -10.97 8.16 -9.35
C THR A 184 -11.66 7.33 -8.26
N ARG A 185 -12.63 6.49 -8.64
CA ARG A 185 -13.31 5.60 -7.67
C ARG A 185 -12.32 4.67 -6.98
N HIS A 186 -11.34 4.16 -7.73
CA HIS A 186 -10.27 3.31 -7.21
C HIS A 186 -9.45 4.05 -6.14
N ALA A 187 -8.89 5.23 -6.44
CA ALA A 187 -8.12 6.00 -5.46
C ALA A 187 -8.94 6.37 -4.20
N ALA A 188 -10.22 6.72 -4.38
CA ALA A 188 -11.10 7.05 -3.25
C ALA A 188 -11.32 5.85 -2.31
N ARG A 189 -11.56 4.66 -2.87
CA ARG A 189 -11.67 3.42 -2.07
C ARG A 189 -10.36 3.08 -1.37
N SER A 190 -9.23 3.16 -2.07
CA SER A 190 -7.93 2.85 -1.47
C SER A 190 -7.58 3.79 -0.30
N TYR A 191 -7.89 5.08 -0.41
CA TYR A 191 -7.77 6.01 0.72
C TYR A 191 -8.72 5.68 1.87
N ALA A 192 -9.95 5.26 1.56
CA ALA A 192 -10.90 4.81 2.59
C ALA A 192 -10.39 3.59 3.34
N ILE A 193 -9.80 2.61 2.63
CA ILE A 193 -9.18 1.43 3.22
C ILE A 193 -8.01 1.82 4.13
N MET A 194 -7.12 2.70 3.67
CA MET A 194 -5.99 3.19 4.47
C MET A 194 -6.47 3.90 5.75
N LEU A 195 -7.44 4.81 5.64
CA LEU A 195 -7.98 5.53 6.81
C LEU A 195 -8.75 4.59 7.75
N PHE A 196 -9.50 3.63 7.21
CA PHE A 196 -10.19 2.62 8.01
C PHE A 196 -9.20 1.79 8.84
N LEU A 197 -8.13 1.27 8.22
CA LEU A 197 -7.08 0.55 8.94
C LEU A 197 -6.49 1.39 10.08
N LEU A 198 -6.23 2.67 9.84
CA LEU A 198 -5.67 3.57 10.85
C LEU A 198 -6.63 3.81 12.02
N VAL A 199 -7.91 4.07 11.74
CA VAL A 199 -8.93 4.27 12.80
C VAL A 199 -9.13 3.01 13.63
N THR A 200 -9.07 1.86 12.98
CA THR A 200 -9.37 0.56 13.59
C THR A 200 -8.19 0.01 14.41
N PHE A 201 -6.98 0.06 13.85
CA PHE A 201 -5.78 -0.50 14.46
C PHE A 201 -5.11 0.46 15.46
N THR A 202 -5.25 1.77 15.25
CA THR A 202 -4.65 2.79 16.12
C THR A 202 -5.72 3.62 16.83
N HIS A 203 -5.35 4.64 17.58
CA HIS A 203 -6.31 5.62 18.09
C HIS A 203 -6.87 6.45 16.92
N GLY A 204 -8.20 6.65 16.86
CA GLY A 204 -8.86 7.35 15.74
C GLY A 204 -8.29 8.73 15.41
N MET A 205 -7.71 9.42 16.40
CA MET A 205 -7.01 10.69 16.18
C MET A 205 -5.79 10.60 15.26
N ASN A 206 -5.12 9.44 15.17
CA ASN A 206 -3.97 9.25 14.28
C ASN A 206 -4.36 9.24 12.79
N ALA A 207 -5.65 9.11 12.46
CA ALA A 207 -6.11 9.22 11.08
C ALA A 207 -6.18 10.68 10.59
N VAL A 208 -6.14 11.67 11.49
CA VAL A 208 -6.30 13.10 11.16
C VAL A 208 -5.17 13.59 10.26
N LEU A 209 -3.91 13.26 10.56
CA LEU A 209 -2.75 13.73 9.80
C LEU A 209 -2.64 13.04 8.43
N PRO A 210 -2.83 11.71 8.31
CA PRO A 210 -3.00 11.05 7.01
C PRO A 210 -4.15 11.64 6.19
N ALA A 211 -5.30 11.93 6.80
CA ALA A 211 -6.42 12.58 6.11
C ALA A 211 -6.02 13.99 5.61
N ALA A 212 -5.35 14.79 6.44
CA ALA A 212 -4.83 16.11 6.06
C ALA A 212 -3.84 16.02 4.89
N ALA A 213 -2.97 15.00 4.88
CA ALA A 213 -2.04 14.74 3.78
C ALA A 213 -2.76 14.34 2.49
N ILE A 214 -3.83 13.53 2.56
CA ILE A 214 -4.68 13.22 1.39
C ILE A 214 -5.32 14.50 0.83
N VAL A 215 -5.89 15.36 1.70
CA VAL A 215 -6.47 16.64 1.26
C VAL A 215 -5.42 17.54 0.62
N ALA A 216 -4.24 17.66 1.24
CA ALA A 216 -3.13 18.43 0.70
C ALA A 216 -2.63 17.86 -0.65
N HIS A 217 -2.60 16.54 -0.80
CA HIS A 217 -2.25 15.85 -2.03
C HIS A 217 -3.25 16.17 -3.16
N ILE A 218 -4.55 16.16 -2.86
CA ILE A 218 -5.59 16.53 -3.82
C ILE A 218 -5.48 18.02 -4.20
N TYR A 219 -5.16 18.87 -3.22
CA TYR A 219 -4.96 20.30 -3.44
C TYR A 219 -3.76 20.58 -4.35
N VAL A 220 -2.60 19.95 -4.12
CA VAL A 220 -1.44 20.12 -4.99
C VAL A 220 -1.69 19.57 -6.39
N ARG A 221 -2.44 18.48 -6.54
CA ARG A 221 -2.77 17.96 -7.87
C ARG A 221 -3.58 18.95 -8.71
N ARG A 222 -4.55 19.65 -8.09
CA ARG A 222 -5.36 20.67 -8.78
C ARG A 222 -4.52 21.89 -9.13
N ASN A 223 -3.67 22.32 -8.21
CA ASN A 223 -2.94 23.59 -8.35
C ASN A 223 -1.60 23.43 -9.06
N ASN A 224 -0.88 22.31 -8.93
CA ASN A 224 0.44 22.07 -9.51
C ASN A 224 0.57 20.59 -9.94
N PRO A 225 -0.08 20.19 -11.06
CA PRO A 225 -0.11 18.80 -11.49
C PRO A 225 1.30 18.31 -11.83
N GLY A 226 1.68 17.19 -11.22
CA GLY A 226 2.97 16.54 -11.45
C GLY A 226 3.04 15.79 -12.79
N LEU A 227 4.22 15.21 -13.05
CA LEU A 227 4.48 14.43 -14.28
C LEU A 227 3.99 12.98 -14.19
N SER A 228 3.67 12.48 -13.00
CA SER A 228 3.22 11.10 -12.82
C SER A 228 1.85 10.87 -13.47
N ARG A 229 1.71 9.70 -14.11
CA ARG A 229 0.44 9.25 -14.70
C ARG A 229 -0.58 8.84 -13.63
N THR A 230 -0.13 8.43 -12.45
CA THR A 230 -0.96 7.90 -11.36
C THR A 230 -0.52 8.45 -10.00
N PRO A 231 -0.59 9.78 -9.79
CA PRO A 231 -0.07 10.41 -8.57
C PRO A 231 -0.76 9.92 -7.29
N GLU A 232 -2.03 9.53 -7.36
CA GLU A 232 -2.77 8.97 -6.23
C GLU A 232 -2.20 7.64 -5.75
N LEU A 233 -1.77 6.79 -6.71
CA LEU A 233 -1.17 5.51 -6.40
C LEU A 233 0.25 5.68 -5.87
N ASP A 234 1.00 6.65 -6.40
CA ASP A 234 2.35 6.94 -5.89
C ASP A 234 2.28 7.43 -4.44
N PHE A 235 1.34 8.32 -4.11
CA PHE A 235 1.15 8.78 -2.74
C PHE A 235 0.67 7.64 -1.83
N LEU A 236 -0.26 6.81 -2.30
CA LEU A 236 -0.74 5.66 -1.54
C LEU A 236 0.38 4.65 -1.28
N ALA A 237 1.18 4.29 -2.29
CA ALA A 237 2.33 3.40 -2.12
C ALA A 237 3.35 3.98 -1.13
N ALA A 238 3.64 5.29 -1.22
CA ALA A 238 4.54 5.95 -0.27
C ALA A 238 3.97 5.95 1.16
N GLY A 239 2.66 6.20 1.32
CA GLY A 239 1.97 6.17 2.60
C GLY A 239 1.95 4.76 3.22
N THR A 240 1.65 3.74 2.41
CA THR A 240 1.70 2.33 2.80
C THR A 240 3.11 1.90 3.20
N ALA A 241 4.12 2.23 2.40
CA ALA A 241 5.52 1.93 2.71
C ALA A 241 5.95 2.63 4.01
N CYS A 242 5.58 3.90 4.20
CA CYS A 242 5.84 4.65 5.43
C CYS A 242 5.19 3.97 6.65
N GLY A 243 3.92 3.56 6.52
CA GLY A 243 3.20 2.82 7.56
C GLY A 243 3.89 1.51 7.94
N LEU A 244 4.26 0.71 6.94
CA LEU A 244 4.94 -0.57 7.15
C LEU A 244 6.33 -0.41 7.76
N ILE A 245 7.11 0.58 7.31
CA ILE A 245 8.44 0.86 7.87
C ILE A 245 8.30 1.19 9.36
N TRP A 246 7.41 2.13 9.71
CA TRP A 246 7.24 2.50 11.11
C TRP A 246 6.68 1.34 11.93
N LEU A 247 5.74 0.56 11.40
CA LEU A 247 5.24 -0.65 12.05
C LEU A 247 6.37 -1.63 12.36
N LEU A 248 7.19 -2.00 11.37
CA LEU A 248 8.31 -2.93 11.53
C LEU A 248 9.39 -2.41 12.47
N VAL A 249 9.71 -1.11 12.42
CA VAL A 249 10.63 -0.48 13.37
C VAL A 249 10.05 -0.50 14.78
N GLY A 250 8.75 -0.30 14.93
CA GLY A 250 8.10 -0.37 16.25
C GLY A 250 8.19 -1.78 16.85
N GLU A 251 7.92 -2.79 16.04
CA GLU A 251 8.04 -4.20 16.43
C GLU A 251 9.49 -4.59 16.77
N ALA A 252 10.46 -4.25 15.91
CA ALA A 252 11.86 -4.64 16.08
C ALA A 252 12.51 -4.10 17.36
N PHE A 253 12.02 -2.96 17.87
CA PHE A 253 12.54 -2.32 19.08
C PHE A 253 11.57 -2.40 20.27
N GLY A 254 10.41 -3.06 20.11
CA GLY A 254 9.41 -3.23 21.16
C GLY A 254 8.80 -1.93 21.69
N GLN A 255 8.75 -0.89 20.86
CA GLN A 255 8.38 0.46 21.26
C GLN A 255 7.52 1.10 20.18
N THR A 256 6.43 1.79 20.52
CA THR A 256 5.52 2.31 19.49
C THR A 256 6.15 3.47 18.71
N THR A 257 5.99 3.48 17.39
CA THR A 257 6.54 4.51 16.48
C THR A 257 5.46 5.43 15.90
N ILE A 258 4.25 5.39 16.46
CA ILE A 258 3.07 6.09 15.93
C ILE A 258 3.28 7.61 15.80
N THR A 259 4.10 8.20 16.68
CA THR A 259 4.44 9.63 16.60
C THR A 259 5.26 9.95 15.35
N PHE A 260 6.20 9.08 14.96
CA PHE A 260 6.99 9.26 13.73
C PHE A 260 6.16 9.03 12.47
N PHE A 261 5.23 8.07 12.52
CA PHE A 261 4.23 7.89 11.48
C PHE A 261 3.42 9.17 11.27
N ASN A 262 2.85 9.72 12.35
CA ASN A 262 2.09 10.98 12.33
C ASN A 262 2.94 12.15 11.79
N LEU A 263 4.19 12.24 12.22
CA LEU A 263 5.13 13.27 11.77
C LEU A 263 5.44 13.18 10.28
N SER A 264 5.54 11.96 9.75
CA SER A 264 5.76 11.71 8.31
C SER A 264 4.60 12.25 7.48
N PHE A 265 3.36 12.03 7.92
CA PHE A 265 2.17 12.55 7.24
C PHE A 265 1.99 14.06 7.41
N ALA A 266 2.35 14.63 8.56
CA ALA A 266 2.39 16.08 8.75
C ALA A 266 3.41 16.76 7.81
N GLY A 267 4.60 16.18 7.69
CA GLY A 267 5.63 16.62 6.74
C GLY A 267 5.16 16.50 5.29
N ALA A 268 4.54 15.37 4.91
CA ALA A 268 3.98 15.18 3.57
C ALA A 268 2.90 16.22 3.24
N ALA A 269 1.97 16.48 4.16
CA ALA A 269 0.95 17.52 4.01
C ALA A 269 1.60 18.90 3.78
N MET A 270 2.59 19.28 4.60
CA MET A 270 3.32 20.53 4.41
C MET A 270 4.04 20.62 3.07
N ILE A 271 4.69 19.54 2.63
CA ILE A 271 5.35 19.48 1.32
C ILE A 271 4.33 19.69 0.21
N PHE A 272 3.16 19.05 0.26
CA PHE A 272 2.13 19.24 -0.78
C PHE A 272 1.56 20.65 -0.80
N VAL A 273 1.23 21.24 0.35
CA VAL A 273 0.73 22.63 0.39
C VAL A 273 1.79 23.61 -0.13
N THR A 274 3.06 23.41 0.23
CA THR A 274 4.17 24.26 -0.26
C THR A 274 4.41 24.11 -1.77
N LEU A 275 4.31 22.89 -2.31
CA LEU A 275 4.41 22.65 -3.75
C LEU A 275 3.24 23.26 -4.53
N ALA A 276 2.03 23.22 -3.96
CA ALA A 276 0.84 23.83 -4.56
C ALA A 276 1.01 25.34 -4.73
N ALA A 277 1.58 26.01 -3.73
CA ALA A 277 1.83 27.45 -3.75
C ALA A 277 2.92 27.88 -4.76
N ARG A 278 3.78 26.96 -5.25
CA ARG A 278 4.92 27.32 -6.13
C ARG A 278 4.56 27.60 -7.58
N ARG A 279 3.39 27.16 -8.08
CA ARG A 279 3.03 27.35 -9.50
C ARG A 279 2.87 28.81 -9.89
N ASP A 280 2.39 29.66 -8.98
CA ASP A 280 2.03 31.04 -9.30
C ASP A 280 3.22 32.02 -9.26
N GLY A 281 4.47 31.53 -9.28
CA GLY A 281 5.64 32.40 -9.05
C GLY A 281 5.59 33.07 -7.68
N ALA A 282 4.88 32.46 -6.73
CA ALA A 282 4.53 32.99 -5.42
C ALA A 282 5.71 33.72 -4.76
N LYS A 283 5.54 35.04 -4.63
CA LYS A 283 6.43 35.93 -3.88
C LYS A 283 6.60 35.40 -2.45
N MET A 284 7.70 35.78 -1.80
CA MET A 284 8.02 35.41 -0.40
C MET A 284 6.80 35.50 0.55
N ALA A 285 5.89 36.45 0.34
CA ALA A 285 4.62 36.60 1.08
C ALA A 285 3.71 35.36 1.09
N ALA A 286 3.56 34.65 -0.04
CA ALA A 286 2.76 33.43 -0.09
C ALA A 286 3.46 32.23 0.58
N ARG A 287 4.80 32.26 0.73
CA ARG A 287 5.53 31.27 1.55
C ARG A 287 5.39 31.57 3.05
N ILE A 288 5.33 32.85 3.43
CA ILE A 288 5.05 33.28 4.82
C ILE A 288 3.61 32.91 5.20
N ALA A 289 2.64 33.00 4.28
CA ALA A 289 1.26 32.57 4.50
C ALA A 289 1.10 31.05 4.76
N LEU A 290 2.14 30.24 4.54
CA LEU A 290 2.16 28.80 4.83
C LEU A 290 2.64 28.46 6.24
N LEU A 291 3.26 29.42 6.96
CA LEU A 291 3.70 29.22 8.35
C LEU A 291 2.55 28.83 9.28
N PRO A 292 1.36 29.46 9.22
CA PRO A 292 0.20 29.04 10.02
C PRO A 292 -0.20 27.58 9.77
N VAL A 293 -0.14 27.10 8.52
CA VAL A 293 -0.48 25.71 8.18
C VAL A 293 0.50 24.73 8.82
N GLY A 294 1.80 25.06 8.81
CA GLY A 294 2.82 24.28 9.51
C GLY A 294 2.61 24.27 11.02
N ILE A 295 2.35 25.43 11.62
CA ILE A 295 2.07 25.52 13.06
C ILE A 295 0.82 24.69 13.42
N ILE A 296 -0.24 24.72 12.61
CA ILE A 296 -1.45 23.93 12.84
C ILE A 296 -1.15 22.42 12.73
N LEU A 297 -0.47 21.97 11.66
CA LEU A 297 -0.20 20.55 11.46
C LEU A 297 0.71 19.97 12.55
N PHE A 298 1.76 20.69 12.94
CA PHE A 298 2.67 20.24 13.99
C PHE A 298 2.09 20.45 15.39
N GLY A 299 1.20 21.44 15.58
CA GLY A 299 0.37 21.57 16.78
C GLY A 299 -0.60 20.40 16.92
N LEU A 300 -1.21 19.93 15.83
CA LEU A 300 -2.01 18.71 15.81
C LEU A 300 -1.17 17.47 16.14
N CYS A 301 0.07 17.35 15.63
CA CYS A 301 0.98 16.28 16.07
C CYS A 301 1.22 16.30 17.58
N ALA A 302 1.47 17.48 18.15
CA ALA A 302 1.69 17.64 19.59
C ALA A 302 0.42 17.31 20.41
N LEU A 303 -0.75 17.71 19.92
CA LEU A 303 -2.04 17.40 20.54
C LEU A 303 -2.31 15.88 20.52
N ILE A 304 -2.12 15.22 19.37
CA ILE A 304 -2.29 13.77 19.24
C ILE A 304 -1.30 13.04 20.16
N ALA A 305 -0.05 13.50 20.20
CA ALA A 305 0.95 12.97 21.12
C ALA A 305 0.51 13.13 22.58
N HIS A 306 -0.13 14.24 22.98
CA HIS A 306 -0.61 14.40 24.36
C HIS A 306 -1.60 13.31 24.80
N PHE A 307 -2.45 12.81 23.89
CA PHE A 307 -3.37 11.71 24.16
C PHE A 307 -2.76 10.32 23.95
N THR A 308 -1.49 10.24 23.54
CA THR A 308 -0.79 8.99 23.34
C THR A 308 -0.08 8.59 24.65
N PRO A 309 -0.24 7.35 25.15
CA PRO A 309 0.35 6.93 26.43
C PRO A 309 1.86 7.18 26.49
N ALA A 310 2.41 7.56 27.65
CA ALA A 310 3.83 7.92 27.79
C ALA A 310 4.82 6.81 27.36
N ARG A 311 4.39 5.53 27.42
CA ARG A 311 5.15 4.36 26.95
C ARG A 311 5.29 4.30 25.42
N ALA A 312 4.59 5.17 24.70
CA ALA A 312 4.62 5.26 23.25
C ALA A 312 5.75 6.15 22.72
N PHE A 313 6.46 6.87 23.59
CA PHE A 313 7.54 7.76 23.19
C PHE A 313 8.89 7.07 23.37
N TRP A 314 9.54 6.76 22.25
CA TRP A 314 10.92 6.29 22.20
C TRP A 314 11.92 7.22 22.93
N TYR A 315 11.57 8.49 23.12
CA TYR A 315 12.48 9.57 23.54
C TYR A 315 11.95 10.36 24.75
N GLY A 316 11.00 9.80 25.52
CA GLY A 316 10.52 10.34 26.81
C GLY A 316 9.69 11.63 26.73
N ALA A 317 9.82 12.45 25.68
CA ALA A 317 9.01 13.65 25.44
C ALA A 317 8.77 13.85 23.93
N ALA A 318 7.52 13.94 23.49
CA ALA A 318 7.15 14.05 22.07
C ALA A 318 7.79 15.24 21.31
N ILE A 319 8.22 16.28 22.02
CA ILE A 319 8.45 17.64 21.53
C ILE A 319 9.71 17.81 20.65
N PRO A 320 10.90 17.25 20.97
CA PRO A 320 12.12 17.50 20.19
C PRO A 320 12.05 17.07 18.71
N PRO A 321 11.60 15.86 18.34
CA PRO A 321 11.51 15.49 16.93
C PRO A 321 10.41 16.24 16.18
N ILE A 322 9.33 16.62 16.85
CA ILE A 322 8.29 17.48 16.28
C ILE A 322 8.88 18.85 15.93
N ALA A 323 9.66 19.45 16.83
CA ALA A 323 10.31 20.74 16.59
C ALA A 323 11.35 20.68 15.46
N VAL A 324 12.18 19.63 15.43
CA VAL A 324 13.18 19.42 14.36
C VAL A 324 12.50 19.24 13.00
N SER A 325 11.46 18.42 12.93
CA SER A 325 10.74 18.18 11.67
C SER A 325 10.00 19.44 11.19
N LEU A 326 9.43 20.24 12.11
CA LEU A 326 8.86 21.54 11.77
C LEU A 326 9.93 22.47 11.19
N ALA A 327 11.10 22.57 11.83
CA ALA A 327 12.21 23.39 11.34
C ALA A 327 12.70 22.93 9.94
N LEU A 328 12.79 21.62 9.72
CA LEU A 328 13.14 21.03 8.41
C LEU A 328 12.08 21.34 7.34
N CYS A 329 10.79 21.23 7.67
CA CYS A 329 9.72 21.54 6.73
C CYS A 329 9.68 23.04 6.37
N ILE A 330 9.90 23.91 7.36
CA ILE A 330 9.98 25.36 7.17
C ILE A 330 11.19 25.69 6.26
N THR A 331 12.37 25.20 6.59
CA THR A 331 13.59 25.43 5.79
C THR A 331 13.46 24.91 4.35
N ALA A 332 12.86 23.72 4.16
CA ALA A 332 12.57 23.17 2.84
C ALA A 332 11.58 24.04 2.03
N ALA A 333 10.56 24.60 2.69
CA ALA A 333 9.61 25.52 2.08
C ALA A 333 10.29 26.81 1.59
N PHE A 334 11.22 27.38 2.37
CA PHE A 334 11.92 28.63 2.06
C PHE A 334 13.04 28.48 1.04
N THR A 335 13.85 27.41 1.12
CA THR A 335 15.07 27.24 0.30
C THR A 335 14.81 26.84 -1.15
N GLY A 336 13.58 26.51 -1.54
CA GLY A 336 13.27 26.16 -2.93
C GLY A 336 13.76 24.76 -3.37
N ARG A 337 14.72 24.15 -2.64
CA ARG A 337 15.39 22.90 -3.02
C ARG A 337 14.72 21.65 -2.44
N ILE A 338 13.42 21.47 -2.69
CA ILE A 338 12.73 20.19 -2.36
C ILE A 338 13.07 19.11 -3.41
N GLY A 339 13.74 19.47 -4.52
CA GLY A 339 14.03 18.57 -5.65
C GLY A 339 15.33 17.75 -5.59
N LEU A 340 16.04 17.66 -4.47
CA LEU A 340 17.38 17.04 -4.45
C LEU A 340 17.44 15.50 -4.31
N ALA A 341 16.31 14.79 -4.38
CA ALA A 341 16.34 13.32 -4.44
C ALA A 341 15.54 12.69 -5.60
N ALA A 342 14.67 13.44 -6.28
CA ALA A 342 13.84 12.91 -7.37
C ALA A 342 14.22 13.44 -8.77
N GLY A 343 15.18 14.38 -8.86
CA GLY A 343 15.56 15.05 -10.10
C GLY A 343 16.84 14.54 -10.78
N ALA A 344 17.60 13.64 -10.16
CA ALA A 344 18.72 12.98 -10.82
C ALA A 344 18.23 11.71 -11.53
N VAL A 345 17.32 11.87 -12.49
CA VAL A 345 17.23 10.89 -13.57
C VAL A 345 18.55 11.04 -14.33
N PRO A 346 19.44 10.03 -14.36
CA PRO A 346 20.61 10.11 -15.23
C PRO A 346 20.08 10.40 -16.63
N LYS A 347 20.69 11.38 -17.31
CA LYS A 347 20.41 11.67 -18.74
C LYS A 347 20.22 10.34 -19.46
N PRO A 348 19.21 10.19 -20.35
CA PRO A 348 19.10 8.98 -21.15
C PRO A 348 20.48 8.71 -21.76
N LEU A 349 21.00 7.50 -21.52
CA LEU A 349 22.25 7.06 -22.12
C LEU A 349 22.18 7.38 -23.62
N PRO A 350 23.24 7.97 -24.20
CA PRO A 350 23.28 8.24 -25.62
C PRO A 350 22.84 7.00 -26.40
N SER A 351 21.98 7.20 -27.41
CA SER A 351 21.58 6.12 -28.30
C SER A 351 22.82 5.42 -28.86
N LEU A 352 22.76 4.09 -29.01
CA LEU A 352 23.85 3.24 -29.51
C LEU A 352 24.44 3.64 -30.88
N SER A 353 23.94 4.69 -31.52
CA SER A 353 24.46 5.33 -32.72
C SER A 353 25.55 6.40 -32.49
N SER A 354 25.81 6.82 -31.24
CA SER A 354 26.77 7.90 -30.94
C SER A 354 28.10 7.43 -30.33
N PHE A 355 28.39 6.13 -30.36
CA PHE A 355 29.74 5.62 -30.09
C PHE A 355 30.53 5.51 -31.41
N PRO A 356 31.77 6.01 -31.49
CA PRO A 356 32.63 5.74 -32.65
C PRO A 356 32.85 4.23 -32.81
N PRO A 357 33.03 3.70 -34.03
CA PRO A 357 33.25 2.27 -34.23
C PRO A 357 34.57 1.86 -33.58
N CYS A 358 34.50 1.32 -32.36
CA CYS A 358 35.64 0.70 -31.71
C CYS A 358 35.89 -0.67 -32.36
N TYR A 359 36.99 -0.70 -33.11
CA TYR A 359 37.75 -1.87 -33.54
C TYR A 359 37.73 -3.00 -32.50
N TRP A 360 36.86 -4.00 -32.70
CA TRP A 360 37.06 -5.33 -32.12
C TRP A 360 37.44 -6.28 -33.25
N ARG A 361 38.68 -6.74 -33.12
CA ARG A 361 39.45 -7.59 -34.01
C ARG A 361 38.69 -8.89 -34.27
N ARG A 362 38.41 -9.16 -35.54
CA ARG A 362 37.91 -10.42 -36.06
C ARG A 362 39.01 -11.48 -35.86
N THR A 363 38.87 -12.36 -34.88
CA THR A 363 39.62 -13.62 -34.84
C THR A 363 38.73 -14.70 -35.40
N GLU A 364 38.98 -15.00 -36.67
CA GLU A 364 38.60 -16.24 -37.34
C GLU A 364 39.21 -17.42 -36.58
N TYR A 365 38.41 -18.46 -36.34
CA TYR A 365 38.92 -19.83 -36.21
C TYR A 365 38.02 -20.73 -37.05
N TYR A 366 38.58 -21.15 -38.19
CA TYR A 366 38.24 -22.34 -38.94
C TYR A 366 38.68 -23.58 -38.15
N TYR A 367 37.86 -24.62 -38.15
CA TYR A 367 38.17 -26.05 -38.34
C TYR A 367 36.83 -26.67 -38.78
N GLU A 368 36.68 -27.02 -40.05
CA GLU A 368 36.86 -28.39 -40.61
C GLU A 368 35.96 -29.44 -39.98
#